data_AF-A0A2D7LMV8-F1
#
_entry.id   AF-A0A2D7LMV8-F1
#
_cell.length_a   1.000
_cell.length_b   1.000
_cell.length_c   1.000
_cell.angle_alpha   90.00
_cell.angle_beta   90.00
_cell.angle_gamma   90.00
#
_symmetry.space_group_name_H-M   'P 1'
#
loop_
_entity.id
_entity.type
_entity.pdbx_description
1 polymer ?
#
loop_
_entity_poly.entity_id
_entity_poly.type
_entity_poly.pdbx_seq_one_letter_code
_entity_poly.pdbx_strand_id
1 'polypeptide(L)'
;MILNSIKILQKEIFHKFFGKLIYLIALIIIEGIILSSSVLSIIPIADFLIDPNLESPSKVTNYFIKLLEYFNLQINLTYLILLFIASNLLRSFFGIYIGFMILRIKYNIVQSLTLELIKDIFDAKWNFFNNLGAGKLLNTLKTELVRVGDAAGYFGNLVASYF
;
A
#
# COMPACT_ATOMS: atom_id res chain seq x y z
N MET A 1 -29.52 11.56 -12.14
CA MET A 1 -28.91 10.83 -13.28
C MET A 1 -27.41 10.64 -13.09
N ILE A 2 -26.61 11.72 -12.97
CA ILE A 2 -25.14 11.66 -12.81
C ILE A 2 -24.68 10.82 -11.60
N LEU A 3 -25.34 10.98 -10.45
CA LEU A 3 -24.98 10.25 -9.22
C LEU A 3 -25.12 8.72 -9.36
N ASN A 4 -26.08 8.25 -10.16
CA ASN A 4 -26.27 6.82 -10.40
C ASN A 4 -25.18 6.27 -11.32
N SER A 5 -24.78 7.02 -12.35
CA SER A 5 -23.68 6.64 -13.24
C SER A 5 -22.36 6.49 -12.48
N ILE A 6 -22.07 7.41 -11.56
CA ILE A 6 -20.87 7.32 -10.69
C ILE A 6 -20.91 6.08 -9.80
N LYS A 7 -22.06 5.79 -9.16
CA LYS A 7 -22.21 4.59 -8.32
C LYS A 7 -22.01 3.30 -9.10
N ILE A 8 -22.51 3.23 -10.34
CA ILE A 8 -22.33 2.07 -11.21
C ILE A 8 -20.85 1.86 -11.53
N LEU A 9 -20.17 2.92 -11.98
CA LEU A 9 -18.74 2.87 -12.28
C LEU A 9 -17.91 2.45 -11.06
N GLN A 10 -18.20 3.04 -9.89
CA GLN A 10 -17.53 2.66 -8.65
C GLN A 10 -17.75 1.19 -8.30
N LYS A 11 -19.00 0.70 -8.41
CA LYS A 11 -19.32 -0.70 -8.13
C LYS A 11 -18.59 -1.64 -9.08
N GLU A 12 -18.51 -1.28 -10.35
CA GLU A 12 -17.83 -2.06 -11.39
C GLU A 12 -16.33 -2.14 -11.16
N ILE A 13 -15.67 -1.00 -10.92
CA ILE A 13 -14.25 -0.94 -10.57
C ILE A 13 -14.00 -1.72 -9.28
N PHE A 14 -14.83 -1.52 -8.25
CA PHE A 14 -14.66 -2.19 -6.97
C PHE A 14 -14.79 -3.70 -7.13
N HIS A 15 -15.79 -4.20 -7.85
CA HIS A 15 -15.96 -5.62 -8.09
C HIS A 15 -14.79 -6.22 -8.88
N LYS A 16 -14.34 -5.54 -9.94
CA LYS A 16 -13.26 -6.01 -10.81
C LYS A 16 -11.89 -6.02 -10.13
N PHE A 17 -11.63 -5.08 -9.22
CA PHE A 17 -10.35 -4.92 -8.54
C PHE A 17 -10.37 -5.28 -7.05
N PHE A 18 -11.48 -5.81 -6.53
CA PHE A 18 -11.69 -6.12 -5.11
C PHE A 18 -10.56 -6.94 -4.50
N GLY A 19 -10.14 -8.02 -5.17
CA GLY A 19 -9.08 -8.89 -4.67
C GLY A 19 -7.74 -8.17 -4.51
N LYS A 20 -7.41 -7.24 -5.41
CA LYS A 20 -6.17 -6.44 -5.32
C LYS A 20 -6.27 -5.40 -4.19
N LEU A 21 -7.45 -4.83 -3.98
CA LEU A 21 -7.70 -3.89 -2.86
C LEU A 21 -7.62 -4.59 -1.51
N ILE A 22 -8.21 -5.77 -1.36
CA ILE A 22 -8.13 -6.57 -0.12
C ILE A 22 -6.68 -6.94 0.18
N TYR A 23 -5.93 -7.34 -0.85
CA TYR A 23 -4.51 -7.63 -0.69
C TYR A 23 -3.71 -6.40 -0.25
N LEU A 24 -3.99 -5.23 -0.82
CA LEU A 24 -3.37 -3.97 -0.39
C LEU A 24 -3.69 -3.65 1.08
N ILE A 25 -4.95 -3.78 1.51
CA ILE A 25 -5.36 -3.54 2.90
C ILE A 25 -4.62 -4.50 3.85
N ALA A 26 -4.52 -5.78 3.50
CA ALA A 26 -3.77 -6.75 4.29
C ALA A 26 -2.28 -6.37 4.42
N LEU A 27 -1.65 -5.91 3.33
CA LEU A 27 -0.27 -5.43 3.36
C LEU A 27 -0.09 -4.21 4.29
N ILE A 28 -1.01 -3.25 4.24
CA ILE A 28 -0.96 -2.04 5.08
C ILE A 28 -1.09 -2.39 6.56
N ILE A 29 -1.96 -3.34 6.92
CA ILE A 29 -2.09 -3.82 8.31
C ILE A 29 -0.78 -4.47 8.77
N ILE A 30 -0.15 -5.29 7.93
CA ILE A 30 1.14 -5.91 8.22
C ILE A 30 2.23 -4.85 8.38
N GLU A 31 2.27 -3.85 7.49
CA GLU A 31 3.21 -2.73 7.58
C GLU A 31 3.05 -1.98 8.90
N GLY A 32 1.82 -1.70 9.34
CA GLY A 32 1.57 -1.03 10.62
C GLY A 32 2.14 -1.78 11.83
N ILE A 33 2.08 -3.13 11.81
CA ILE A 33 2.71 -3.96 12.83
C ILE A 33 4.24 -3.87 12.76
N ILE A 34 4.81 -3.93 11.55
CA ILE A 34 6.26 -3.82 11.33
C ILE A 34 6.78 -2.44 11.76
N LEU A 35 6.05 -1.38 11.44
CA LEU A 35 6.28 0.00 11.86
C LEU A 35 6.37 0.10 13.39
N SER A 36 5.35 -0.41 14.06
CA SER A 36 5.28 -0.43 15.53
C SER A 36 6.45 -1.20 16.14
N SER A 37 6.77 -2.37 15.59
CA SER A 37 7.91 -3.19 16.02
C SER A 37 9.25 -2.47 15.82
N SER A 38 9.41 -1.76 14.70
CA SER A 38 10.62 -0.99 14.39
C SER A 38 10.83 0.14 15.38
N VAL A 39 9.77 0.86 15.77
CA VAL A 39 9.85 1.91 16.80
C VAL A 39 10.21 1.33 18.17
N LEU A 40 9.58 0.21 18.54
CA LEU A 40 9.85 -0.47 19.82
C LEU A 40 11.28 -1.01 19.92
N SER A 41 11.94 -1.31 18.79
CA SER A 41 13.31 -1.80 18.78
C SER A 41 14.37 -0.81 19.30
N ILE A 42 14.00 0.45 19.51
CA ILE A 42 14.87 1.46 20.17
C ILE A 42 14.95 1.22 21.69
N ILE A 43 13.88 0.73 22.31
CA ILE A 43 13.78 0.54 23.76
C ILE A 43 14.90 -0.34 24.33
N PRO A 44 15.18 -1.55 23.79
CA PRO A 44 16.27 -2.38 24.32
C PRO A 44 17.65 -1.77 24.17
N ILE A 45 17.87 -0.91 23.16
CA ILE A 45 19.13 -0.17 23.02
C ILE A 45 19.25 0.84 24.16
N ALA A 46 18.19 1.59 24.44
CA ALA A 46 18.17 2.56 25.54
C ALA A 46 18.37 1.88 26.90
N ASP A 47 17.66 0.78 27.17
CA ASP A 47 17.80 0.01 28.40
C ASP A 47 19.24 -0.48 28.59
N PHE A 48 19.86 -1.05 27.55
CA PHE A 48 21.25 -1.54 27.60
C PHE A 48 22.28 -0.41 27.83
N LEU A 49 22.01 0.80 27.32
CA LEU A 49 22.90 1.96 27.54
C LEU A 49 22.79 2.52 28.96
N ILE A 50 21.62 2.41 29.60
CA ILE A 50 21.40 2.87 30.98
C ILE A 50 21.91 1.83 31.98
N ASP A 51 21.58 0.56 31.76
CA ASP A 51 21.98 -0.58 32.58
C ASP A 51 22.53 -1.71 31.70
N PRO A 52 23.86 -1.78 31.51
CA PRO A 52 24.50 -2.81 30.69
C PRO A 52 24.32 -4.23 31.23
N ASN A 53 24.06 -4.39 32.53
CA ASN A 53 23.83 -5.69 33.14
C ASN A 53 22.39 -6.16 32.97
N LEU A 54 21.48 -5.26 32.57
CA LEU A 54 20.05 -5.52 32.39
C LEU A 54 19.46 -6.23 33.61
N GLU A 55 19.68 -5.68 34.81
CA GLU A 55 19.20 -6.24 36.08
C GLU A 55 17.69 -6.06 36.24
N SER A 56 17.14 -4.97 35.71
CA SER A 56 15.69 -4.70 35.67
C SER A 56 15.21 -4.25 34.28
N PRO A 57 15.24 -5.13 33.26
CA PRO A 57 14.91 -4.78 31.89
C PRO A 57 13.42 -4.53 31.71
N SER A 58 13.06 -3.62 30.79
CA SER A 58 11.67 -3.41 30.43
C SER A 58 11.03 -4.66 29.81
N LYS A 59 9.68 -4.70 29.78
CA LYS A 59 8.93 -5.81 29.15
C LYS A 59 9.29 -6.01 27.68
N VAL A 60 9.55 -4.91 26.97
CA VAL A 60 9.96 -4.94 25.56
C VAL A 60 11.35 -5.55 25.45
N THR A 61 12.31 -5.11 26.27
CA THR A 61 13.68 -5.66 26.27
C THR A 61 13.70 -7.15 26.59
N ASN A 62 12.88 -7.60 27.53
CA ASN A 62 12.70 -9.04 27.82
C ASN A 62 12.22 -9.85 26.61
N TYR A 63 11.38 -9.29 25.75
CA TYR A 63 10.97 -9.96 24.51
C TYR A 63 12.16 -10.11 23.55
N PHE A 64 13.01 -9.09 23.43
CA PHE A 64 14.21 -9.13 22.59
C PHE A 64 15.27 -10.09 23.14
N ILE A 65 15.47 -10.15 24.47
CA ILE A 65 16.35 -11.13 25.11
C ILE A 65 15.92 -12.54 24.72
N LYS A 66 14.64 -12.89 24.92
CA LYS A 66 14.10 -14.21 24.56
C LYS A 66 14.26 -14.53 23.08
N LEU A 67 14.12 -13.52 22.22
CA LEU A 67 14.29 -13.68 20.78
C LEU A 67 15.76 -13.97 20.42
N LEU A 68 16.73 -13.31 21.07
CA LEU A 68 18.16 -13.61 20.88
C LEU A 68 18.55 -14.96 21.47
N GLU A 69 18.01 -15.32 22.64
CA GLU A 69 18.20 -16.63 23.28
C GLU A 69 17.70 -17.77 22.41
N TYR A 70 16.58 -17.58 21.69
CA TYR A 70 16.09 -18.56 20.71
C TYR A 70 17.13 -18.88 19.62
N PHE A 71 17.99 -17.93 19.28
CA PHE A 71 19.11 -18.10 18.35
C PHE A 71 20.44 -18.46 19.04
N ASN A 72 20.42 -18.77 20.34
CA ASN A 72 21.61 -18.99 21.18
C ASN A 72 22.61 -17.82 21.16
N LEU A 73 22.13 -16.59 20.98
CA LEU A 73 22.95 -15.39 21.01
C LEU A 73 22.88 -14.72 22.39
N GLN A 74 24.04 -14.42 22.96
CA GLN A 74 24.12 -13.60 24.17
C GLN A 74 23.75 -12.16 23.83
N ILE A 75 23.02 -11.50 24.74
CA ILE A 75 22.65 -10.10 24.52
C ILE A 75 23.91 -9.22 24.52
N ASN A 76 24.03 -8.41 23.47
CA ASN A 76 25.12 -7.46 23.27
C ASN A 76 24.56 -6.28 22.47
N LEU A 77 25.10 -5.08 22.72
CA LEU A 77 24.76 -3.86 22.01
C LEU A 77 24.82 -4.04 20.48
N THR A 78 25.82 -4.74 19.96
CA THR A 78 25.96 -5.01 18.53
C THR A 78 24.75 -5.76 17.96
N TYR A 79 24.25 -6.78 18.66
CA TYR A 79 23.09 -7.54 18.20
C TYR A 79 21.80 -6.73 18.29
N LEU A 80 21.66 -5.88 19.30
CA LEU A 80 20.51 -4.97 19.44
C LEU A 80 20.47 -3.94 18.29
N ILE A 81 21.63 -3.34 17.96
CA ILE A 81 21.76 -2.40 16.83
C ILE A 81 21.47 -3.11 15.51
N LEU A 82 22.01 -4.32 15.30
CA LEU A 82 21.75 -5.10 14.10
C LEU A 82 20.25 -5.41 13.94
N LEU A 83 19.56 -5.74 15.02
CA LEU A 83 18.13 -6.02 15.00
C LEU A 83 17.31 -4.74 14.72
N PHE A 84 17.70 -3.59 15.29
CA PHE A 84 17.12 -2.29 14.95
C PHE A 84 17.31 -1.92 13.48
N ILE A 85 18.50 -2.16 12.91
CA ILE A 85 18.75 -1.92 11.49
C ILE A 85 17.88 -2.86 10.64
N ALA A 86 17.83 -4.15 11.00
CA ALA A 86 17.04 -5.15 10.28
C ALA A 86 15.54 -4.83 10.30
N SER A 87 14.99 -4.39 11.45
CA SER A 87 13.57 -4.00 11.56
C SER A 87 13.26 -2.79 10.68
N ASN A 88 14.12 -1.78 10.67
CA ASN A 88 13.94 -0.58 9.83
C ASN A 88 14.12 -0.86 8.33
N LEU A 89 15.02 -1.77 7.95
CA LEU A 89 15.14 -2.24 6.57
C LEU A 89 13.87 -2.98 6.13
N LEU A 90 13.35 -3.86 6.99
CA LEU A 90 12.11 -4.58 6.72
C LEU A 90 10.94 -3.60 6.55
N ARG A 91 10.81 -2.63 7.45
CA ARG A 91 9.83 -1.54 7.33
C ARG A 91 9.93 -0.83 5.98
N SER A 92 11.15 -0.43 5.60
CA SER A 92 11.38 0.34 4.37
C SER A 92 11.02 -0.46 3.12
N PHE A 93 11.35 -1.76 3.11
CA PHE A 93 10.97 -2.68 2.05
C PHE A 93 9.45 -2.75 1.88
N PHE A 94 8.69 -2.91 2.98
CA PHE A 94 7.23 -2.95 2.93
C PHE A 94 6.62 -1.63 2.42
N GLY A 95 7.13 -0.48 2.85
CA GLY A 95 6.66 0.81 2.36
C GLY A 95 6.86 0.99 0.86
N ILE A 96 8.04 0.60 0.33
CA ILE A 96 8.30 0.61 -1.11
C ILE A 96 7.34 -0.35 -1.84
N TYR A 97 7.15 -1.55 -1.31
CA TYR A 97 6.29 -2.56 -1.91
C TYR A 97 4.82 -2.13 -1.95
N ILE A 98 4.32 -1.48 -0.91
CA ILE A 98 2.97 -0.92 -0.85
C ILE A 98 2.80 0.20 -1.88
N GLY A 99 3.77 1.12 -1.98
CA GLY A 99 3.78 2.14 -3.03
C GLY A 99 3.73 1.54 -4.44
N PHE A 100 4.53 0.49 -4.69
CA PHE A 100 4.48 -0.27 -5.94
C PHE A 100 3.09 -0.89 -6.18
N MET A 101 2.47 -1.48 -5.16
CA MET A 101 1.15 -2.10 -5.28
C MET A 101 0.04 -1.07 -5.57
N ILE A 102 0.09 0.11 -4.97
CA ILE A 102 -0.84 1.22 -5.26
C ILE A 102 -0.74 1.62 -6.74
N LEU A 103 0.49 1.83 -7.24
CA LEU A 103 0.72 2.15 -8.66
C LEU A 103 0.22 1.03 -9.57
N ARG A 104 0.51 -0.22 -9.22
CA ARG A 104 0.07 -1.39 -9.98
C ARG A 104 -1.46 -1.45 -10.06
N ILE A 105 -2.19 -1.15 -8.99
CA ILE A 105 -3.65 -1.11 -8.99
C ILE A 105 -4.15 0.02 -9.90
N LYS A 106 -3.62 1.24 -9.72
CA LYS A 106 -3.93 2.40 -10.56
C LYS A 106 -3.80 2.08 -12.05
N TYR A 107 -2.65 1.58 -12.47
CA TYR A 107 -2.41 1.33 -13.90
C TYR A 107 -3.25 0.17 -14.45
N ASN A 108 -3.57 -0.83 -13.63
CA ASN A 108 -4.49 -1.89 -14.05
C ASN A 108 -5.93 -1.36 -14.26
N ILE A 109 -6.38 -0.41 -13.44
CA ILE A 109 -7.68 0.25 -13.61
C ILE A 109 -7.70 1.02 -14.94
N VAL A 110 -6.69 1.88 -15.16
CA VAL A 110 -6.59 2.67 -16.40
C VAL A 110 -6.52 1.76 -17.63
N GLN A 111 -5.68 0.72 -17.61
CA GLN A 111 -5.55 -0.22 -18.72
C GLN A 111 -6.86 -0.93 -19.02
N SER A 112 -7.53 -1.46 -17.99
CA SER A 112 -8.82 -2.15 -18.14
C SER A 112 -9.86 -1.26 -18.80
N LEU A 113 -10.10 -0.08 -18.22
CA LEU A 113 -11.12 0.84 -18.70
C LEU A 113 -10.80 1.35 -20.13
N THR A 114 -9.52 1.51 -20.45
CA THR A 114 -9.09 1.90 -21.80
C THR A 114 -9.41 0.80 -22.81
N LEU A 115 -9.11 -0.45 -22.51
CA LEU A 115 -9.38 -1.57 -23.40
C LEU A 115 -10.88 -1.78 -23.62
N GLU A 116 -11.68 -1.66 -22.55
CA GLU A 116 -13.15 -1.74 -22.62
C GLU A 116 -13.72 -0.60 -23.46
N LEU A 117 -13.30 0.64 -23.22
CA LEU A 117 -13.76 1.79 -24.00
C LEU A 117 -13.38 1.68 -25.48
N ILE A 118 -12.17 1.23 -25.79
CA ILE A 118 -11.74 1.02 -27.18
C ILE A 118 -12.62 -0.03 -27.85
N LYS A 119 -12.92 -1.14 -27.16
CA LYS A 119 -13.80 -2.18 -27.69
C LYS A 119 -15.20 -1.65 -27.97
N ASP A 120 -15.78 -0.92 -27.00
CA ASP A 120 -17.11 -0.32 -27.14
C ASP A 120 -17.17 0.72 -28.27
N ILE A 121 -16.07 1.46 -28.49
CA ILE A 121 -15.93 2.38 -29.63
C ILE A 121 -15.96 1.61 -30.95
N PHE A 122 -15.22 0.52 -31.08
CA PHE A 122 -15.19 -0.26 -32.32
C PHE A 122 -16.53 -0.95 -32.62
N ASP A 123 -17.31 -1.29 -31.59
CA ASP A 123 -18.64 -1.89 -31.72
C ASP A 123 -19.77 -0.85 -31.94
N ALA A 124 -19.47 0.45 -31.85
CA ALA A 124 -20.47 1.52 -31.94
C ALA A 124 -20.92 1.83 -33.38
N LYS A 125 -22.21 2.18 -33.55
CA LYS A 125 -22.76 2.62 -34.84
C LYS A 125 -22.27 4.03 -35.20
N TRP A 126 -22.14 4.33 -36.49
CA TRP A 126 -21.75 5.67 -37.00
C TRP A 126 -22.51 6.85 -36.38
N ASN A 127 -23.80 6.68 -36.09
CA ASN A 127 -24.63 7.72 -35.47
C ASN A 127 -24.16 8.13 -34.06
N PHE A 128 -23.48 7.24 -33.33
CA PHE A 128 -22.88 7.56 -32.03
C PHE A 128 -21.78 8.62 -32.18
N PHE A 129 -20.91 8.48 -33.19
CA PHE A 129 -19.80 9.39 -33.44
C PHE A 129 -20.27 10.78 -33.87
N ASN A 130 -21.32 10.83 -34.69
CA ASN A 130 -21.93 12.10 -35.12
C ASN A 130 -22.52 12.90 -33.96
N ASN A 131 -23.06 12.21 -32.94
CA ASN A 131 -23.71 12.85 -31.79
C ASN A 131 -22.75 13.17 -30.63
N LEU A 132 -21.72 12.35 -30.40
CA LEU A 132 -20.81 12.54 -29.26
C LEU A 132 -19.71 13.58 -29.54
N GLY A 133 -19.20 13.60 -30.78
CA GLY A 133 -18.07 14.42 -31.21
C GLY A 133 -16.71 13.80 -30.85
N ALA A 134 -15.80 13.77 -31.84
CA ALA A 134 -14.47 13.16 -31.70
C ALA A 134 -13.63 13.75 -30.54
N GLY A 135 -13.78 15.05 -30.26
CA GLY A 135 -13.08 15.71 -29.15
C GLY A 135 -13.44 15.16 -27.77
N LYS A 136 -14.72 14.80 -27.55
CA LYS A 136 -15.14 14.21 -26.26
C LYS A 136 -14.55 12.82 -26.06
N LEU A 137 -14.59 11.98 -27.11
CA LEU A 137 -13.97 10.64 -27.08
C LEU A 137 -12.48 10.70 -26.76
N LEU A 138 -11.75 11.61 -27.43
CA LEU A 138 -10.33 11.81 -27.17
C LEU A 138 -10.05 12.29 -25.74
N ASN A 139 -10.86 13.21 -25.21
CA ASN A 139 -10.71 13.66 -23.83
C ASN A 139 -11.04 12.56 -22.81
N THR A 140 -12.05 11.73 -23.07
CA THR A 140 -12.37 10.59 -22.21
C THR A 140 -11.19 9.61 -22.16
N LEU A 141 -10.63 9.24 -23.32
CA LEU A 141 -9.49 8.31 -23.41
C LEU A 141 -8.23 8.85 -22.74
N LYS A 142 -7.90 10.13 -22.95
CA LYS A 142 -6.62 10.70 -22.47
C LYS A 142 -6.68 11.25 -21.05
N THR A 143 -7.80 11.87 -20.67
CA THR A 143 -7.89 12.68 -19.45
C THR A 143 -8.76 12.02 -18.39
N GLU A 144 -9.99 11.66 -18.74
CA GLU A 144 -10.96 11.20 -17.72
C GLU A 144 -10.60 9.80 -17.18
N LEU A 145 -10.15 8.88 -18.03
CA LEU A 145 -9.70 7.56 -17.58
C LEU A 145 -8.49 7.65 -16.64
N VAL A 146 -7.55 8.55 -16.96
CA VAL A 146 -6.37 8.79 -16.11
C VAL A 146 -6.80 9.36 -14.77
N ARG A 147 -7.72 10.34 -14.74
CA ARG A 147 -8.27 10.90 -13.49
C ARG A 147 -8.95 9.85 -12.62
N VAL A 148 -9.68 8.91 -13.20
CA VAL A 148 -10.30 7.79 -12.45
C VAL A 148 -9.21 6.90 -11.82
N GLY A 149 -8.16 6.58 -12.57
CA GLY A 149 -7.00 5.87 -12.05
C GLY A 149 -6.27 6.64 -10.94
N ASP A 150 -6.07 7.96 -11.13
CA ASP A 150 -5.46 8.84 -10.14
C ASP A 150 -6.27 8.88 -8.85
N ALA A 151 -7.60 8.98 -8.94
CA ALA A 151 -8.48 8.95 -7.77
C ALA A 151 -8.33 7.64 -6.97
N ALA A 152 -8.24 6.49 -7.65
CA ALA A 152 -7.98 5.21 -7.00
C ALA A 152 -6.58 5.17 -6.35
N GLY A 153 -5.56 5.71 -7.03
CA GLY A 153 -4.21 5.86 -6.48
C GLY A 153 -4.17 6.77 -5.25
N TYR A 154 -4.84 7.91 -5.28
CA TYR A 154 -4.96 8.82 -4.15
C TYR A 154 -5.67 8.18 -2.97
N PHE A 155 -6.74 7.42 -3.21
CA PHE A 155 -7.38 6.65 -2.15
C PHE A 155 -6.41 5.65 -1.51
N GLY A 156 -5.67 4.88 -2.32
CA GLY A 156 -4.64 3.96 -1.82
C GLY A 156 -3.57 4.67 -0.98
N ASN A 157 -3.07 5.82 -1.45
CA ASN A 157 -2.08 6.61 -0.73
C ASN A 157 -2.64 7.22 0.56
N LEU A 158 -3.90 7.70 0.56
CA LEU A 158 -4.55 8.19 1.77
C LEU A 158 -4.60 7.08 2.82
N VAL A 159 -5.10 5.90 2.45
CA VAL A 159 -5.16 4.75 3.37
C VAL A 159 -3.76 4.41 3.87
N ALA A 160 -2.74 4.35 3.00
CA ALA A 160 -1.38 4.07 3.42
C ALA A 160 -0.78 5.16 4.34
N SER A 161 -1.11 6.45 4.13
CA SER A 161 -0.56 7.56 4.92
C SER A 161 -1.07 7.65 6.36
N TYR A 162 -2.18 6.97 6.67
CA TYR A 162 -2.76 6.95 8.02
C TYR A 162 -2.19 5.82 8.90
N PHE A 163 -1.38 4.92 8.34
CA PHE A 163 -0.71 3.83 9.07
C PHE A 163 0.80 4.06 9.09
#